data_AF-A0A2J8JKN2-F1
#
_entry.id   AF-A0A2J8JKN2-F1
#
_cell.length_a   1.000
_cell.length_b   1.000
_cell.length_c   1.000
_cell.angle_alpha   90.00
_cell.angle_beta   90.00
_cell.angle_gamma   90.00
#
_symmetry.space_group_name_H-M   'P 1'
#
loop_
_entity.id
_entity.type
_entity.pdbx_description
1 polymer ?
#
loop_
_entity_poly.entity_id
_entity_poly.type
_entity_poly.pdbx_seq_one_letter_code
_entity_poly.pdbx_strand_id
1 'polypeptide(L)' 'MKEDFLIKIETWHKPDLGTQENVHKLEPEAWKHVEAVYIDIADRSQVLSKDYKAEEDPAKFKSIKT' A
#
# COMPACT_ATOMS: atom_id res chain seq x y z
N MET A 1 -24.43 4.05 13.79
CA MET A 1 -23.38 4.22 12.76
C MET A 1 -23.13 5.69 12.44
N LYS A 2 -23.46 6.64 13.32
CA LYS A 2 -23.23 8.08 13.07
C LYS A 2 -21.72 8.34 13.23
N GLU A 3 -21.30 8.68 14.43
CA GLU A 3 -19.88 8.78 14.79
C GLU A 3 -19.25 7.39 15.06
N ASP A 4 -20.06 6.33 15.09
CA ASP A 4 -19.60 4.97 15.40
C ASP A 4 -18.86 4.29 14.24
N PHE A 5 -18.81 4.90 13.04
CA PHE A 5 -18.18 4.32 11.86
C PHE A 5 -17.42 5.38 11.05
N LEU A 6 -16.13 5.13 10.80
CA LEU A 6 -15.28 5.98 9.97
C LEU A 6 -14.21 5.15 9.27
N ILE A 7 -14.03 5.38 7.97
CA ILE A 7 -12.85 4.94 7.22
C ILE A 7 -12.19 6.20 6.65
N LYS A 8 -10.93 6.44 7.01
CA LYS A 8 -10.14 7.57 6.52
C LYS A 8 -8.86 7.03 5.88
N ILE A 9 -8.57 7.48 4.65
CA ILE A 9 -7.35 7.13 3.91
C ILE A 9 -6.60 8.43 3.65
N GLU A 10 -5.39 8.53 4.21
CA GLU A 10 -4.48 9.65 4.01
C GLU A 10 -3.25 9.11 3.27
N THR A 11 -2.81 9.77 2.18
CA THR A 11 -1.73 9.24 1.33
C THR A 11 -0.70 10.31 1.00
N TRP A 12 0.58 9.95 1.06
CA TRP A 12 1.69 10.75 0.56
C TRP A 12 2.46 10.01 -0.54
N HIS A 13 2.63 10.65 -1.69
CA HIS A 13 3.52 10.16 -2.75
C HIS A 13 4.91 10.79 -2.56
N LYS A 14 5.92 9.96 -2.32
CA LYS A 14 7.32 10.40 -2.13
C LYS A 14 8.19 9.87 -3.27
N PRO A 15 9.18 10.65 -3.75
CA PRO A 15 10.14 10.19 -4.74
C PRO A 15 11.25 9.35 -4.07
N ASP A 16 10.87 8.32 -3.32
CA ASP A 16 11.79 7.42 -2.60
C ASP A 16 11.33 5.95 -2.70
N LEU A 17 11.94 5.07 -1.89
CA LEU A 17 11.63 3.64 -1.82
C LEU A 17 10.81 3.26 -0.57
N GLY A 18 10.08 4.20 0.03
CA GLY A 18 9.24 3.92 1.21
C GLY A 18 10.03 3.68 2.50
N THR A 19 11.15 4.39 2.69
CA THR A 19 12.01 4.27 3.88
C THR A 19 11.76 5.35 4.94
N GLN A 20 10.84 6.29 4.68
CA GLN A 20 10.46 7.33 5.63
C GLN A 20 9.48 6.79 6.69
N GLU A 21 9.96 6.68 7.92
CA GLU A 21 9.12 6.41 9.10
C GLU A 21 8.19 7.60 9.41
N ASN A 22 6.95 7.32 9.81
CA ASN A 22 5.97 8.32 10.24
C ASN A 22 5.82 9.53 9.28
N VAL A 23 5.70 9.28 7.97
CA VAL A 23 5.62 10.34 6.94
C VAL A 23 4.42 11.31 7.14
N HIS A 24 3.37 10.84 7.81
CA HIS A 24 2.19 11.64 8.17
C HIS A 24 2.39 12.50 9.43
N LYS A 25 3.52 12.35 10.14
CA LYS A 25 3.88 13.11 11.34
C LYS A 25 2.84 12.99 12.45
N LEU A 26 2.38 11.78 12.71
CA LEU A 26 1.55 11.49 13.87
C LEU A 26 2.36 11.71 15.15
N GLU A 27 1.65 12.00 16.24
CA GLU A 27 2.26 12.03 17.56
C GLU A 27 2.93 10.69 17.89
N PRO A 28 4.07 10.67 18.61
CA PRO A 28 4.85 9.45 18.82
C PRO A 28 4.07 8.29 19.44
N GLU A 29 3.15 8.60 20.36
CA GLU A 29 2.32 7.58 21.01
C GLU A 29 1.30 6.96 20.06
N ALA A 30 0.69 7.77 19.18
CA ALA A 30 -0.22 7.27 18.16
C ALA A 30 0.52 6.41 17.12
N TRP A 31 1.72 6.83 16.70
CA TRP A 31 2.52 6.11 15.71
C TRP A 31 2.92 4.70 16.17
N LYS A 32 3.20 4.50 17.45
CA LYS A 32 3.52 3.16 18.00
C LYS A 32 2.41 2.14 17.81
N HIS A 33 1.17 2.57 17.65
CA HIS A 33 0.02 1.71 17.43
C HIS A 33 -0.31 1.50 15.94
N VAL A 34 0.51 2.04 15.03
CA VAL A 34 0.35 1.88 13.59
C VAL A 34 1.22 0.72 13.10
N GLU A 35 0.61 -0.21 12.36
CA GLU A 35 1.33 -1.26 11.65
C GLU A 35 1.74 -0.77 10.26
N ALA A 36 3.04 -0.85 9.94
CA ALA A 36 3.54 -0.60 8.61
C ALA A 36 3.50 -1.89 7.79
N VAL A 37 2.68 -1.90 6.72
CA VAL A 37 2.55 -3.04 5.80
C VAL A 37 3.05 -2.63 4.42
N TYR A 38 4.04 -3.38 3.90
CA TYR A 38 4.53 -3.22 2.54
C TYR A 38 3.73 -4.09 1.57
N ILE A 39 3.34 -3.50 0.44
CA ILE A 39 2.66 -4.21 -0.65
C ILE A 39 3.66 -4.36 -1.80
N ASP A 40 3.95 -5.59 -2.18
CA ASP A 40 4.81 -5.89 -3.33
C ASP A 40 3.94 -6.28 -4.52
N ILE A 41 3.88 -5.41 -5.53
CA ILE A 41 3.04 -5.64 -6.71
C ILE A 41 3.50 -6.82 -7.57
N ALA A 42 4.77 -7.22 -7.48
CA ALA A 42 5.31 -8.36 -8.22
C ALA A 42 5.18 -9.68 -7.47
N ASP A 43 4.82 -9.65 -6.18
CA ASP A 43 4.64 -10.84 -5.35
C ASP A 43 3.27 -11.47 -5.56
N ARG A 44 3.26 -12.59 -6.31
CA ARG A 44 2.05 -13.34 -6.60
C ARG A 44 1.36 -13.91 -5.34
N SER A 45 2.08 -14.11 -4.25
CA SER A 45 1.51 -14.65 -3.01
C SER A 45 0.59 -13.66 -2.29
N GLN A 46 0.71 -12.36 -2.58
CA GLN A 46 -0.15 -11.31 -2.02
C GLN A 46 -1.50 -11.16 -2.75
N VAL A 47 -1.68 -11.87 -3.88
CA VAL A 47 -2.90 -11.81 -4.69
C VAL A 47 -3.79 -13.01 -4.37
N LEU A 48 -5.04 -12.74 -3.98
CA LEU A 48 -6.03 -13.79 -3.80
C LEU A 48 -6.28 -14.52 -5.12
N SER A 49 -6.41 -15.85 -5.08
CA SER A 49 -6.54 -16.66 -6.31
C SER A 49 -7.72 -16.27 -7.20
N LYS A 50 -8.81 -15.78 -6.58
CA LYS A 50 -10.02 -15.32 -7.29
C LYS A 50 -9.84 -13.97 -8.01
N ASP A 51 -8.87 -13.17 -7.60
CA ASP A 51 -8.65 -11.82 -8.12
C ASP A 51 -7.54 -11.79 -9.18
N TYR A 52 -6.78 -12.87 -9.33
CA TYR A 52 -5.69 -12.92 -10.29
C TYR A 52 -6.16 -12.88 -11.75
N LYS A 53 -5.58 -11.96 -12.52
CA LYS A 53 -5.66 -11.92 -13.99
C LYS A 53 -4.26 -11.81 -14.57
N ALA A 54 -3.96 -12.62 -15.59
CA ALA A 54 -2.60 -12.70 -16.14
C ALA A 54 -2.18 -11.42 -16.86
N GLU A 55 -3.14 -10.70 -17.43
CA GLU A 55 -3.00 -9.42 -18.11
C GLU A 55 -2.77 -8.24 -17.15
N GLU A 56 -3.08 -8.40 -15.86
CA GLU A 56 -2.88 -7.41 -14.79
C GLU A 56 -1.65 -7.75 -13.92
N ASP A 57 -0.87 -8.78 -14.29
CA ASP A 57 0.28 -9.28 -13.54
C ASP A 57 1.58 -8.53 -13.91
N PRO A 58 2.12 -7.64 -13.05
CA PRO A 58 3.32 -6.88 -13.36
C PRO A 58 4.58 -7.75 -13.42
N ALA A 59 4.58 -8.95 -12.83
CA ALA A 59 5.70 -9.89 -12.96
C ALA A 59 5.81 -10.46 -14.39
N LYS A 60 4.76 -10.30 -15.21
CA LYS A 60 4.70 -10.74 -16.62
C LYS A 60 4.61 -9.60 -17.62
N PHE A 61 4.11 -8.45 -17.19
CA PHE A 61 3.90 -7.31 -18.07
C PHE A 61 5.22 -6.59 -18.37
N LYS A 62 5.36 -6.15 -19.63
CA LYS A 62 6.43 -5.24 -20.05
C LYS A 62 5.83 -4.15 -20.94
N SER A 63 6.04 -2.89 -20.54
CA SER A 63 5.64 -1.74 -21.34
C SER A 63 6.38 -1.73 -22.67
N ILE A 64 5.66 -1.41 -23.75
CA ILE A 64 6.27 -1.25 -25.09
C ILE A 64 6.98 0.10 -25.21
N LYS A 65 6.53 1.11 -24.46
CA LYS A 65 6.96 2.50 -24.62
C LYS A 65 8.10 2.92 -23.69
N THR A 66 8.36 2.16 -22.63
CA THR A 66 9.30 2.47 -21.55
C THR A 66 10.08 1.24 -21.16
#